data_AF-A0A495WDF3-F1
#
_entry.id   AF-A0A495WDF3-F1
#
_cell.length_a   1.000
_cell.length_b   1.000
_cell.length_c   1.000
_cell.angle_alpha   90.00
_cell.angle_beta   90.00
_cell.angle_gamma   90.00
#
_symmetry.space_group_name_H-M   'P 1'
#
loop_
_entity.id
_entity.type
_entity.pdbx_description
1 polymer ?
#
loop_
_entity_poly.entity_id
_entity_poly.type
_entity_poly.pdbx_seq_one_letter_code
_entity_poly.pdbx_strand_id
1 'polypeptide(L)'
;MHFPDNAFGDPFDIAHLPLRRPAEGYAVQMLDTDRLLDRNSGDFLPVRSPALQALFPDFASAHDAAGNWVRHHCPAADTHRLAIVPASFDPILERHVLIYGVLCGQP
;
A
#
# COMPACT_ATOMS: atom_id res chain seq x y z
N MET A 1 -13.52 -4.42 14.19
CA MET A 1 -12.21 -5.10 14.23
C MET A 1 -11.16 -4.11 14.69
N HIS A 2 -10.25 -4.54 15.56
CA HIS A 2 -9.06 -3.79 15.94
C HIS A 2 -7.86 -4.41 15.21
N PHE A 3 -6.99 -3.59 14.61
CA PHE A 3 -5.81 -4.06 13.89
C PHE A 3 -4.57 -3.62 14.68
N PRO A 4 -3.65 -4.54 15.02
CA PRO A 4 -2.37 -4.16 15.60
C PRO A 4 -1.53 -3.34 14.60
N ASP A 5 -0.54 -2.60 15.08
CA ASP A 5 0.31 -1.72 14.24
C ASP A 5 0.98 -2.47 13.08
N ASN A 6 1.30 -3.75 13.28
CA ASN A 6 1.95 -4.58 12.27
C ASN A 6 0.98 -5.43 11.43
N ALA A 7 -0.33 -5.17 11.50
CA ALA A 7 -1.34 -5.94 10.77
C ALA A 7 -1.07 -5.97 9.25
N PHE A 8 -0.60 -4.86 8.69
CA PHE A 8 -0.36 -4.71 7.25
C PHE A 8 1.14 -4.69 6.89
N GLY A 9 1.98 -5.32 7.73
CA GLY A 9 3.43 -5.22 7.68
C GLY A 9 3.98 -4.38 8.83
N ASP A 10 5.26 -4.56 9.16
CA ASP A 10 5.88 -3.84 10.26
C ASP A 10 5.98 -2.33 9.96
N PRO A 11 5.71 -1.44 10.94
CA PRO A 11 5.93 -0.01 10.78
C PRO A 11 7.39 0.30 10.42
N PHE A 12 7.59 1.16 9.43
CA PHE A 12 8.90 1.62 9.00
C PHE A 12 8.87 3.10 8.65
N ASP A 13 10.04 3.74 8.69
CA ASP A 13 10.24 5.11 8.21
C ASP A 13 10.94 5.09 6.85
N ILE A 14 10.25 5.57 5.82
CA ILE A 14 10.77 5.66 4.45
C ILE A 14 12.10 6.43 4.35
N ALA A 15 12.34 7.41 5.22
CA ALA A 15 13.58 8.19 5.21
C ALA A 15 14.81 7.38 5.65
N HIS A 16 14.58 6.32 6.42
CA HIS A 16 15.63 5.45 6.96
C HIS A 16 15.80 4.14 6.19
N LEU A 17 14.97 3.90 5.16
CA LEU A 17 15.09 2.70 4.34
C LEU A 17 16.33 2.81 3.43
N PRO A 18 17.13 1.73 3.26
CA PRO A 18 18.29 1.71 2.38
C PRO A 18 17.87 1.56 0.90
N LEU A 19 17.05 2.51 0.42
CA LEU A 19 16.50 2.48 -0.93
C LEU A 19 17.47 3.06 -1.94
N ARG A 20 17.55 2.45 -3.13
CA ARG A 20 18.30 3.03 -4.26
C ARG A 20 17.69 4.35 -4.75
N ARG A 21 16.38 4.54 -4.55
CA ARG A 21 15.64 5.76 -4.85
C ARG A 21 14.76 6.10 -3.65
N PRO A 22 14.64 7.37 -3.25
CA PRO A 22 13.77 7.74 -2.14
C PRO A 22 12.31 7.39 -2.47
N ALA A 23 11.62 6.79 -1.51
CA ALA A 23 10.16 6.72 -1.52
C ALA A 23 9.59 8.11 -1.18
N GLU A 24 8.48 8.46 -1.82
CA GLU A 24 7.75 9.70 -1.56
C GLU A 24 6.59 9.49 -0.59
N GLY A 25 6.18 8.23 -0.36
CA GLY A 25 5.15 7.90 0.59
C GLY A 25 4.93 6.40 0.77
N TYR A 26 3.78 6.09 1.34
CA TYR A 26 3.32 4.75 1.66
C TYR A 26 2.13 4.42 0.75
N ALA A 27 2.05 3.19 0.26
CA ALA A 27 0.89 2.70 -0.48
C ALA A 27 0.36 1.40 0.15
N VAL A 28 -0.96 1.19 0.08
CA VAL A 28 -1.57 -0.08 0.49
C VAL A 28 -1.73 -0.93 -0.77
N GLN A 29 -0.98 -2.03 -0.83
CA GLN A 29 -1.01 -2.99 -1.94
C GLN A 29 -1.94 -4.15 -1.61
N MET A 30 -2.71 -4.58 -2.61
CA MET A 30 -3.35 -5.89 -2.58
C MET A 30 -2.36 -6.95 -3.05
N LEU A 31 -2.00 -7.86 -2.16
CA LEU A 31 -1.06 -8.95 -2.42
C LEU A 31 -1.53 -9.79 -3.61
N ASP A 32 -0.56 -10.34 -4.33
CA ASP A 32 -0.74 -11.13 -5.55
C ASP A 32 -1.38 -10.37 -6.73
N THR A 33 -1.50 -9.05 -6.61
CA THR A 33 -2.02 -8.19 -7.69
C THR A 33 -1.13 -6.98 -7.92
N ASP A 34 -1.36 -6.32 -9.05
CA ASP A 34 -0.78 -5.03 -9.40
C ASP A 34 -1.68 -3.86 -9.01
N ARG A 35 -2.42 -3.98 -7.89
CA ARG A 35 -3.39 -2.97 -7.45
C ARG A 35 -3.00 -2.31 -6.13
N LEU A 36 -3.24 -1.00 -6.07
CA LEU A 36 -3.08 -0.19 -4.87
C LEU A 36 -4.41 0.43 -4.47
N LEU A 37 -4.58 0.65 -3.17
CA LEU A 37 -5.72 1.37 -2.63
C LEU A 37 -5.62 2.84 -3.05
N ASP A 38 -6.63 3.31 -3.75
CA ASP A 38 -6.81 4.73 -4.03
C ASP A 38 -7.31 5.44 -2.78
N ARG A 39 -6.59 6.48 -2.36
CA ARG A 39 -6.90 7.21 -1.12
C ARG A 39 -8.17 8.05 -1.21
N ASN A 40 -8.66 8.35 -2.43
CA ASN A 40 -9.82 9.21 -2.63
C ASN A 40 -11.10 8.38 -2.73
N SER A 41 -11.08 7.28 -3.51
CA SER A 41 -12.26 6.43 -3.68
C SER A 41 -12.35 5.29 -2.66
N GLY A 42 -11.21 4.86 -2.10
CA GLY A 42 -11.15 3.66 -1.26
C GLY A 42 -11.21 2.36 -2.06
N ASP A 43 -11.04 2.41 -3.39
CA ASP A 43 -11.02 1.24 -4.26
C ASP A 43 -9.60 0.81 -4.63
N PHE A 44 -9.43 -0.46 -5.00
CA PHE A 44 -8.18 -0.97 -5.54
C PHE A 44 -8.08 -0.75 -7.05
N LEU A 45 -7.24 0.20 -7.45
CA LEU A 45 -6.97 0.51 -8.85
C LEU A 45 -5.63 -0.09 -9.31
N PRO A 46 -5.49 -0.45 -10.60
CA PRO A 46 -4.19 -0.88 -11.14
C PRO A 46 -3.12 0.20 -10.96
N VAL A 47 -1.90 -0.20 -10.62
CA VAL A 47 -0.71 0.67 -10.46
C VAL A 47 -0.48 1.58 -11.67
N ARG A 48 -0.85 1.10 -12.86
CA ARG A 48 -0.72 1.80 -14.14
C ARG A 48 -1.88 2.76 -14.45
N SER A 49 -2.86 2.87 -13.57
CA SER A 49 -3.97 3.80 -13.74
C SER A 49 -3.47 5.23 -13.53
N PRO A 50 -3.64 6.14 -14.51
CA PRO A 50 -3.24 7.53 -14.37
C PRO A 50 -4.10 8.29 -13.36
N ALA A 51 -5.31 7.79 -13.07
CA ALA A 51 -6.22 8.37 -12.09
C ALA A 51 -5.90 7.95 -10.65
N LEU A 52 -5.03 6.96 -10.44
CA LEU A 52 -4.69 6.44 -9.12
C LEU A 52 -4.01 7.51 -8.28
N GLN A 53 -4.42 7.62 -7.02
CA GLN A 53 -3.81 8.43 -5.98
C GLN A 53 -3.51 7.51 -4.78
N ALA A 54 -2.38 6.82 -4.81
CA ALA A 54 -2.07 5.77 -3.81
C ALA A 54 -1.07 6.20 -2.73
N LEU A 55 -0.53 7.43 -2.79
CA LEU A 55 0.47 7.91 -1.83
C LEU A 55 -0.19 8.50 -0.58
N PHE A 56 0.02 7.81 0.54
CA PHE A 56 -0.23 8.28 1.89
C PHE A 56 1.04 8.93 2.47
N PRO A 57 0.91 10.01 3.23
CA PRO A 57 2.05 10.79 3.74
C PRO A 57 2.82 10.08 4.86
N ASP A 58 2.17 9.18 5.58
CA ASP A 58 2.74 8.43 6.70
C ASP A 58 2.14 7.02 6.82
N PHE A 59 2.84 6.16 7.55
CA PHE A 59 2.44 4.77 7.74
C PHE A 59 1.08 4.66 8.45
N ALA A 60 0.80 5.54 9.42
CA ALA A 60 -0.44 5.53 10.20
C ALA A 60 -1.66 5.78 9.29
N SER A 61 -1.56 6.75 8.38
CA SER A 61 -2.61 7.06 7.40
C SER A 61 -2.87 5.88 6.45
N ALA A 62 -1.81 5.19 6.01
CA ALA A 62 -1.95 3.99 5.19
C ALA A 62 -2.59 2.82 5.98
N HIS A 63 -2.22 2.67 7.26
CA HIS A 63 -2.78 1.66 8.16
C HIS A 63 -4.26 1.88 8.43
N ASP A 64 -4.66 3.12 8.73
CA ASP A 64 -6.06 3.49 8.92
C ASP A 64 -6.89 3.22 7.66
N ALA A 65 -6.37 3.56 6.48
CA ALA A 65 -7.02 3.31 5.20
C ALA A 65 -7.19 1.80 4.93
N ALA A 66 -6.13 1.01 5.16
CA ALA A 66 -6.18 -0.45 5.04
C ALA A 66 -7.20 -1.05 6.03
N GLY A 67 -7.17 -0.63 7.30
CA GLY A 67 -8.09 -1.10 8.32
C GLY A 67 -9.55 -0.73 8.03
N ASN A 68 -9.80 0.45 7.47
CA ASN A 68 -11.11 0.86 6.98
C ASN A 68 -11.56 -0.07 5.84
N TRP A 69 -10.70 -0.34 4.86
CA TRP A 69 -11.04 -1.21 3.74
C TRP A 69 -11.41 -2.62 4.21
N VAL A 70 -10.59 -3.22 5.07
CA VAL A 70 -10.81 -4.58 5.60
C VAL A 70 -12.11 -4.66 6.39
N ARG A 71 -12.44 -3.65 7.21
CA ARG A 71 -13.70 -3.61 7.95
C ARG A 71 -14.93 -3.66 7.06
N HIS A 72 -14.85 -3.13 5.84
CA HIS A 72 -15.97 -3.10 4.90
C HIS A 72 -16.04 -4.33 3.98
N HIS A 73 -14.90 -4.94 3.67
CA HIS A 73 -14.80 -5.94 2.60
C HIS A 73 -14.45 -7.35 3.06
N CYS A 74 -13.87 -7.50 4.25
CA CYS A 74 -13.43 -8.80 4.75
C CYS A 74 -14.35 -9.30 5.87
N PRO A 75 -14.73 -10.60 5.84
CA PRO A 75 -15.52 -11.20 6.92
C PRO A 75 -14.72 -11.35 8.22
N ALA A 76 -13.39 -11.50 8.13
CA ALA A 76 -12.49 -11.60 9.27
C ALA A 76 -11.17 -10.84 9.00
N ALA A 77 -10.54 -10.36 10.07
CA ALA A 77 -9.35 -9.51 9.99
C ALA A 77 -8.17 -10.25 9.33
N ASP A 78 -7.90 -11.48 9.72
CA ASP A 78 -6.81 -12.33 9.22
C ASP A 78 -6.92 -12.72 7.73
N THR A 79 -8.06 -12.49 7.11
CA THR A 79 -8.26 -12.76 5.67
C THR A 79 -7.81 -11.62 4.77
N HIS A 80 -7.36 -10.48 5.33
CA HIS A 80 -6.93 -9.36 4.53
C HIS A 80 -5.65 -9.68 3.73
N ARG A 81 -5.71 -9.53 2.41
CA ARG A 81 -4.55 -9.70 1.52
C ARG A 81 -3.89 -8.37 1.24
N LEU A 82 -3.63 -7.58 2.28
CA LEU A 82 -3.12 -6.21 2.18
C LEU A 82 -1.73 -6.09 2.80
N ALA A 83 -0.87 -5.27 2.20
CA ALA A 83 0.41 -4.87 2.77
C ALA A 83 0.69 -3.39 2.52
N ILE A 84 1.31 -2.70 3.48
CA ILE A 84 1.81 -1.33 3.32
C ILE A 84 3.24 -1.40 2.80
N VAL A 85 3.50 -0.67 1.71
CA VAL A 85 4.77 -0.69 1.00
C VAL A 85 5.27 0.73 0.72
N PRO A 86 6.60 0.95 0.65
CA PRO A 86 7.14 2.22 0.19
C PRO A 86 6.89 2.40 -1.30
N ALA A 87 6.39 3.57 -1.68
CA ALA A 87 6.04 3.89 -3.05
C ALA A 87 6.42 5.33 -3.44
N SER A 88 6.57 5.56 -4.74
CA SER A 88 6.69 6.89 -5.34
C SER A 88 5.85 6.98 -6.60
N PHE A 89 5.59 8.19 -7.09
CA PHE A 89 5.03 8.39 -8.42
C PHE A 89 6.15 8.70 -9.42
N ASP A 90 6.18 8.00 -10.56
CA ASP A 90 7.11 8.32 -11.64
C ASP A 90 6.43 9.32 -12.60
N PRO A 91 6.84 10.60 -12.63
CA PRO A 91 6.21 11.60 -13.48
C PRO A 91 6.53 11.46 -14.97
N ILE A 92 7.55 10.66 -15.33
CA ILE A 92 7.90 10.41 -16.74
C ILE A 92 7.02 9.29 -17.29
N LEU A 93 6.75 8.28 -16.47
CA LEU A 93 5.94 7.11 -16.83
C LEU A 93 4.46 7.25 -16.42
N GLU A 94 4.11 8.37 -15.77
CA GLU A 94 2.78 8.71 -15.24
C GLU A 94 2.12 7.57 -14.45
N ARG A 95 2.90 6.91 -13.59
CA ARG A 95 2.41 5.76 -12.81
C ARG A 95 3.11 5.62 -11.47
N HIS A 96 2.46 4.89 -10.56
CA HIS A 96 3.07 4.55 -9.28
C HIS A 96 4.17 3.50 -9.48
N VAL A 97 5.23 3.60 -8.69
CA VAL A 97 6.33 2.63 -8.63
C VAL A 97 6.44 2.13 -7.21
N LEU A 98 6.24 0.82 -7.04
CA LEU A 98 6.52 0.14 -5.78
C LEU A 98 8.03 -0.07 -5.66
N ILE A 99 8.62 0.42 -4.56
CA ILE A 99 10.06 0.27 -4.34
C ILE A 99 10.38 -1.10 -3.75
N TYR A 100 9.47 -1.62 -2.92
CA TYR A 100 9.40 -3.03 -2.53
C TYR A 100 7.95 -3.49 -2.71
N GLY A 101 7.67 -4.19 -3.81
CA GLY A 101 6.41 -4.91 -3.95
C GLY A 101 6.56 -6.30 -3.31
N VAL A 102 5.66 -6.67 -2.41
CA VAL A 102 5.58 -8.05 -1.92
C VAL A 102 4.76 -8.83 -2.94
N LEU A 103 5.45 -9.40 -3.93
CA LEU A 103 4.89 -10.51 -4.69
C LEU A 103 5.10 -11.75 -3.81
N CYS A 104 4.04 -12.37 -3.30
CA CYS A 104 4.17 -13.69 -2.72
C CYS A 104 4.52 -14.64 -3.87
N GLY A 105 5.82 -14.80 -4.13
CA GLY A 105 6.31 -15.97 -4.82
C GLY A 105 5.95 -17.16 -3.94
N GLN A 106 5.05 -18.02 -4.40
CA GLN A 106 5.12 -19.40 -3.95
C GLN A 106 6.58 -19.87 -4.19
N PRO A 107 7.18 -20.57 -3.22
CA PRO A 107 8.57 -21.04 -3.32
C PRO A 107 8.80 -21.89 -4.57
#